data_AF-A0A7G2LYJ1-F1
#
_entry.id   AF-A0A7G2LYJ1-F1
#
_cell.length_a   1.000
_cell.length_b   1.000
_cell.length_c   1.000
_cell.angle_alpha   90.00
_cell.angle_beta   90.00
_cell.angle_gamma   90.00
#
_symmetry.space_group_name_H-M   'P 1'
#
loop_
_entity.id
_entity.type
_entity.pdbx_description
1 polymer ?
#
loop_
_entity_poly.entity_id
_entity_poly.type
_entity_poly.pdbx_seq_one_letter_code
_entity_poly.pdbx_strand_id
1 'polypeptide(L)'
;MLGLVFVTACLLWTADYLRRGLASRPGPKLPPWARRAHQWKHKALIWGLFGVALTGFGLGLTAPRLFMAGYLVPVAPPLNLPRAHDLIGKIHIYEFYLLAAIAGAHALFHLWRHLRLRDNALRIMAPKCLHRFL
;
A
#
# COMPACT_ATOMS: atom_id res chain seq x y z
N MET A 1 -15.03 -8.18 6.02
CA MET A 1 -13.95 -9.09 5.61
C MET A 1 -12.82 -8.37 4.88
N LEU A 2 -13.10 -7.69 3.77
CA LEU A 2 -12.06 -7.10 2.90
C LEU A 2 -11.10 -6.13 3.63
N GLY A 3 -11.61 -5.23 4.50
CA GLY A 3 -10.75 -4.30 5.25
C GLY A 3 -9.77 -4.99 6.21
N LEU A 4 -10.19 -6.09 6.86
CA LEU A 4 -9.32 -6.86 7.76
C LEU A 4 -8.21 -7.55 6.95
N VAL A 5 -8.57 -8.23 5.85
CA VAL A 5 -7.60 -8.87 4.94
C VAL A 5 -6.60 -7.84 4.41
N PHE A 6 -7.10 -6.68 3.98
CA PHE A 6 -6.28 -5.59 3.48
C PHE A 6 -5.28 -5.09 4.54
N VAL A 7 -5.75 -4.76 5.75
CA VAL A 7 -4.87 -4.28 6.83
C VAL A 7 -3.85 -5.34 7.22
N THR A 8 -4.26 -6.61 7.37
CA THR A 8 -3.33 -7.71 7.66
C THR A 8 -2.25 -7.82 6.58
N ALA A 9 -2.62 -7.76 5.30
CA ALA A 9 -1.65 -7.79 4.20
C ALA A 9 -0.69 -6.59 4.24
N CYS A 10 -1.19 -5.38 4.51
CA CYS A 10 -0.37 -4.17 4.63
C CYS A 10 0.64 -4.28 5.78
N LEU A 11 0.22 -4.78 6.94
CA LEU A 11 1.09 -4.98 8.10
C LEU A 11 2.15 -6.06 7.84
N LEU A 12 1.75 -7.19 7.26
CA LEU A 12 2.69 -8.27 6.90
C LEU A 12 3.73 -7.79 5.88
N TRP A 13 3.29 -7.04 4.86
CA TRP A 13 4.21 -6.52 3.85
C TRP A 13 5.16 -5.47 4.42
N THR A 14 4.67 -4.60 5.31
CA THR A 14 5.51 -3.63 6.01
C THR A 14 6.52 -4.34 6.91
N ALA A 15 6.11 -5.38 7.64
CA ALA A 15 7.00 -6.16 8.50
C ALA A 15 8.07 -6.91 7.68
N ASP A 16 7.71 -7.48 6.53
CA ASP A 16 8.67 -8.11 5.62
C ASP A 16 9.69 -7.09 5.08
N TYR A 17 9.21 -5.91 4.68
CA TYR A 17 10.07 -4.80 4.25
C TYR A 17 11.04 -4.35 5.35
N LEU A 18 10.60 -4.22 6.60
CA LEU A 18 11.48 -3.85 7.72
C LEU A 18 12.53 -4.92 8.02
N ARG A 19 12.22 -6.20 7.76
CA ARG A 19 13.14 -7.32 8.01
C ARG A 19 14.14 -7.56 6.88
N ARG A 20 13.69 -7.48 5.62
CA ARG A 20 14.46 -7.90 4.44
C ARG A 20 14.79 -6.76 3.48
N GLY A 21 14.22 -5.58 3.69
CA GLY A 21 14.27 -4.47 2.74
C GLY A 21 13.34 -4.68 1.55
N LEU A 22 13.54 -3.91 0.48
CA LEU A 22 12.76 -4.06 -0.74
C LEU A 22 13.17 -5.32 -1.50
N ALA A 23 12.23 -6.25 -1.68
CA ALA A 23 12.42 -7.42 -2.53
C ALA A 23 12.70 -7.06 -4.01
N SER A 24 12.14 -5.94 -4.49
CA SER A 24 12.32 -5.46 -5.85
C SER A 24 13.67 -4.74 -6.04
N ARG A 25 14.45 -5.16 -7.03
CA ARG A 25 15.63 -4.43 -7.49
C ARG A 25 15.32 -3.66 -8.78
N PRO A 26 15.88 -2.45 -8.97
CA PRO A 26 15.75 -1.77 -10.25
C PRO A 26 16.43 -2.60 -11.35
N GLY A 27 15.70 -2.89 -12.43
CA GLY A 27 16.22 -3.63 -13.58
C GLY A 27 17.40 -2.92 -14.26
N PRO A 28 18.30 -3.68 -14.92
CA PRO A 28 19.55 -3.15 -15.48
C PRO A 28 19.32 -2.12 -16.59
N LYS A 29 18.18 -2.20 -17.30
CA LYS A 29 17.81 -1.30 -18.40
C LYS A 29 17.25 0.06 -17.94
N LEU A 30 17.02 0.25 -16.63
CA LEU A 30 16.46 1.51 -16.11
C LEU A 30 17.52 2.61 -16.08
N PRO A 31 17.26 3.82 -16.61
CA PRO A 31 18.16 4.95 -16.48
C PRO A 31 18.27 5.42 -15.00
N PRO A 32 19.35 6.14 -14.61
CA PRO A 32 19.62 6.50 -13.22
C PRO A 32 18.48 7.21 -12.48
N TRP A 33 17.75 8.11 -13.16
CA TRP A 33 16.60 8.80 -12.59
C TRP A 33 15.43 7.83 -12.29
N ALA A 34 15.19 6.87 -13.19
CA ALA A 34 14.09 5.92 -13.06
C ALA A 34 14.37 4.87 -11.98
N ARG A 35 15.65 4.56 -11.72
CA ARG A 35 16.07 3.74 -10.57
C ARG A 35 15.76 4.41 -9.24
N ARG A 36 15.98 5.73 -9.13
CA ARG A 36 15.60 6.52 -7.96
C ARG A 36 14.08 6.56 -7.80
N ALA A 37 13.35 6.88 -8.87
CA ALA A 37 11.88 6.90 -8.86
C ALA A 37 11.28 5.53 -8.48
N HIS A 38 11.88 4.42 -8.93
CA HIS A 38 11.49 3.07 -8.54
C HIS A 38 11.56 2.89 -7.02
N GLN A 39 12.69 3.22 -6.40
CA GLN A 39 12.90 3.07 -4.96
C GLN A 39 11.92 3.92 -4.16
N TRP A 40 11.77 5.20 -4.53
CA TRP A 40 10.86 6.11 -3.85
C TRP A 40 9.42 5.63 -3.89
N LYS A 41 8.91 5.21 -5.06
CA LYS A 41 7.53 4.74 -5.19
C LYS A 41 7.24 3.48 -4.37
N HIS A 42 8.16 2.51 -4.34
CA HIS A 42 7.95 1.30 -3.54
C HIS A 42 7.92 1.62 -2.05
N LYS A 43 8.84 2.46 -1.57
CA LYS A 43 8.84 2.91 -0.17
C LYS A 43 7.59 3.73 0.16
N ALA A 44 7.18 4.63 -0.73
CA ALA A 44 5.98 5.44 -0.56
C ALA A 44 4.71 4.57 -0.49
N LEU A 45 4.61 3.51 -1.31
CA LEU A 45 3.50 2.56 -1.23
C LEU A 45 3.49 1.81 0.10
N ILE A 46 4.62 1.25 0.53
CA ILE A 46 4.68 0.45 1.76
C ILE A 46 4.36 1.33 2.98
N TRP A 47 5.01 2.49 3.09
CA TRP A 47 4.75 3.42 4.19
C TRP A 47 3.35 4.03 4.13
N GLY A 48 2.84 4.34 2.94
CA GLY A 48 1.48 4.84 2.77
C GLY A 48 0.42 3.80 3.13
N LEU A 49 0.61 2.53 2.76
CA LEU A 49 -0.29 1.44 3.15
C LEU A 49 -0.27 1.20 4.68
N PHE A 50 0.91 1.29 5.29
CA PHE A 50 1.04 1.25 6.74
C PHE A 50 0.32 2.44 7.41
N GLY A 51 0.46 3.64 6.85
CA GLY A 51 -0.25 4.83 7.31
C GLY A 51 -1.77 4.66 7.22
N VAL A 52 -2.30 4.15 6.10
CA VAL A 52 -3.74 3.85 5.93
C VAL A 52 -4.23 2.87 7.00
N ALA A 53 -3.44 1.85 7.34
CA ALA A 53 -3.79 0.92 8.41
C ALA A 53 -3.83 1.63 9.78
N LEU A 54 -2.88 2.53 10.06
CA LEU A 54 -2.81 3.29 11.30
C LEU A 54 -3.96 4.29 11.45
N THR A 55 -4.25 5.07 10.40
CA THR A 55 -5.34 6.05 10.38
C THR A 55 -6.71 5.35 10.39
N GLY A 56 -6.83 4.17 9.77
CA GLY A 56 -8.01 3.30 9.87
C GLY A 56 -8.25 2.76 11.28
N PHE A 57 -7.19 2.36 11.99
CA PHE A 57 -7.28 2.03 13.42
C PHE A 57 -7.70 3.25 14.24
N GLY A 58 -7.11 4.43 13.96
CA GLY A 58 -7.47 5.69 14.61
C GLY A 58 -8.95 6.08 14.44
N LEU A 59 -9.53 5.84 13.27
CA LEU A 59 -10.97 5.97 13.04
C LEU A 59 -11.78 5.05 13.97
N GLY A 60 -11.35 3.80 14.11
CA GLY A 60 -11.95 2.84 15.04
C GLY A 60 -11.92 3.31 16.49
N LEU A 61 -10.75 3.79 16.94
CA LEU A 61 -10.49 4.21 18.31
C LEU A 61 -11.25 5.48 18.69
N THR A 62 -11.35 6.44 17.76
CA THR A 62 -11.99 7.74 18.02
C THR A 62 -13.50 7.75 17.77
N ALA A 63 -14.05 6.66 17.25
CA ALA A 63 -15.45 6.51 16.91
C ALA A 63 -16.40 6.75 18.10
N PRO A 64 -17.64 7.21 17.83
CA PRO A 64 -18.69 7.31 18.84
C PRO A 64 -19.30 5.95 19.21
N ARG A 65 -19.06 4.92 18.41
CA ARG A 65 -19.60 3.57 18.60
C ARG A 65 -18.59 2.52 18.18
N LEU A 66 -18.72 1.33 18.74
CA LEU A 66 -17.84 0.22 18.43
C LEU A 66 -17.96 -0.18 16.95
N PHE A 67 -16.83 -0.18 16.24
CA PHE A 67 -16.73 -0.72 14.89
C PHE A 67 -16.16 -2.12 14.91
N MET A 68 -16.74 -3.00 14.10
CA MET A 68 -16.27 -4.37 13.91
C MET A 68 -15.45 -4.46 12.62
N ALA A 69 -14.20 -4.88 12.74
CA ALA A 69 -13.34 -5.19 11.62
C ALA A 69 -13.90 -6.42 10.90
N GLY A 70 -14.57 -6.16 9.78
CA GLY A 70 -15.15 -7.19 8.95
C GLY A 70 -16.23 -8.04 9.63
N TYR A 71 -16.86 -7.58 10.71
CA TYR A 71 -17.83 -8.33 11.54
C TYR A 71 -17.24 -9.43 12.43
N LEU A 72 -15.91 -9.55 12.55
CA LEU A 72 -15.29 -10.60 13.38
C LEU A 72 -14.74 -10.08 14.71
N VAL A 73 -13.97 -8.99 14.65
CA VAL A 73 -13.25 -8.48 15.83
C VAL A 73 -13.50 -6.99 15.98
N PRO A 74 -13.58 -6.45 17.21
CA PRO A 74 -13.63 -5.01 17.42
C PRO A 74 -12.33 -4.38 16.89
N VAL A 75 -12.44 -3.25 16.19
CA VAL A 75 -11.27 -2.50 15.68
C VAL A 75 -10.47 -1.91 16.84
N ALA A 76 -11.17 -1.21 17.75
CA ALA A 76 -10.62 -0.59 18.95
C ALA A 76 -11.77 -0.22 19.90
N PRO A 77 -11.51 -0.03 21.21
CA PRO A 77 -12.48 0.56 22.12
C PRO A 77 -12.87 1.97 21.66
N PRO A 78 -14.16 2.31 21.50
CA PRO A 78 -14.59 3.63 21.05
C PRO A 78 -14.43 4.65 22.18
N LEU A 79 -13.57 5.65 21.98
CA LEU A 79 -13.33 6.73 22.94
C LEU A 79 -14.32 7.89 22.83
N ASN A 80 -15.22 7.86 21.81
CA ASN A 80 -16.19 8.92 21.55
C ASN A 80 -15.56 10.32 21.46
N LEU A 81 -14.58 10.46 20.56
CA LEU A 81 -13.83 11.70 20.34
C LEU A 81 -14.20 12.31 18.98
N PRO A 82 -15.38 12.94 18.83
CA PRO A 82 -15.94 13.32 17.53
C PRO A 82 -15.03 14.26 16.73
N ARG A 83 -14.40 15.25 17.38
CA ARG A 83 -13.47 16.17 16.71
C ARG A 83 -12.23 15.46 16.16
N ALA A 84 -11.67 14.52 16.93
CA ALA A 84 -10.52 13.74 16.49
C ALA A 84 -10.92 12.76 15.38
N HIS A 85 -12.08 12.13 15.50
CA HIS A 85 -12.65 11.23 14.49
C HIS A 85 -12.82 11.96 13.14
N ASP A 86 -13.37 13.17 13.13
CA ASP A 86 -13.54 13.96 11.91
C ASP A 86 -12.20 14.35 11.28
N LEU A 87 -11.22 14.72 12.10
CA LEU A 87 -9.88 15.06 11.62
C LEU A 87 -9.18 13.83 11.03
N ILE A 88 -9.16 12.71 11.74
CA ILE A 88 -8.53 11.46 11.30
C ILE A 88 -9.24 10.96 10.03
N GLY A 89 -10.57 11.09 9.95
CA GLY A 89 -11.32 10.75 8.75
C GLY A 89 -10.89 11.55 7.53
N LYS A 90 -10.70 12.87 7.66
CA LYS A 90 -10.17 13.70 6.58
C LYS A 90 -8.77 13.24 6.16
N ILE A 91 -7.88 13.02 7.13
CA ILE A 91 -6.51 12.53 6.87
C ILE A 91 -6.57 11.20 6.12
N HIS A 92 -7.35 10.24 6.60
CA HIS A 92 -7.49 8.91 6.01
C HIS A 92 -8.02 8.99 4.56
N ILE A 93 -8.98 9.88 4.29
CA ILE A 93 -9.50 10.10 2.93
C ILE A 93 -8.41 10.64 2.00
N TYR A 94 -7.69 11.69 2.40
CA TYR A 94 -6.62 12.25 1.58
C TYR A 94 -5.48 11.26 1.35
N GLU A 95 -5.11 10.54 2.40
CA GLU A 95 -4.12 9.46 2.35
C GLU A 95 -4.53 8.38 1.35
N PHE A 96 -5.78 7.92 1.40
CA PHE A 96 -6.31 6.90 0.50
C PHE A 96 -6.26 7.35 -0.97
N TYR A 97 -6.73 8.57 -1.28
CA TYR A 97 -6.71 9.10 -2.64
C TYR A 97 -5.30 9.33 -3.16
N LEU A 98 -4.40 9.85 -2.33
CA LEU A 98 -2.99 10.00 -2.67
C LEU A 98 -2.34 8.65 -2.96
N LEU A 99 -2.61 7.66 -2.12
CA LEU A 99 -2.06 6.31 -2.29
C LEU A 99 -2.60 5.62 -3.55
N ALA A 100 -3.88 5.83 -3.87
CA ALA A 100 -4.47 5.36 -5.12
C ALA A 100 -3.77 5.98 -6.35
N ALA A 101 -3.47 7.28 -6.31
CA ALA A 101 -2.71 7.95 -7.37
C ALA A 101 -1.29 7.39 -7.50
N ILE A 102 -0.59 7.16 -6.37
CA ILE A 102 0.74 6.55 -6.35
C ILE A 102 0.70 5.11 -6.90
N ALA A 103 -0.31 4.33 -6.53
CA ALA A 103 -0.51 2.97 -7.04
C ALA A 103 -0.76 2.96 -8.56
N GLY A 104 -1.57 3.89 -9.07
CA GLY A 104 -1.76 4.10 -10.51
C GLY A 104 -0.45 4.44 -11.22
N ALA A 105 0.31 5.42 -10.70
CA ALA A 105 1.62 5.78 -11.24
C ALA A 105 2.65 4.64 -11.16
N HIS A 106 2.55 3.79 -10.13
CA HIS A 106 3.35 2.58 -10.00
C HIS A 106 3.00 1.57 -11.09
N ALA A 107 1.71 1.25 -11.27
CA ALA A 107 1.24 0.33 -12.31
C ALA A 107 1.62 0.81 -13.72
N LEU A 108 1.39 2.10 -14.03
CA LEU A 108 1.77 2.71 -15.30
C LEU A 108 3.27 2.63 -15.56
N PHE A 109 4.10 2.80 -14.53
CA PHE A 109 5.55 2.67 -14.67
C PHE A 109 5.99 1.24 -14.99
N HIS A 110 5.34 0.25 -14.39
CA HIS A 110 5.59 -1.15 -14.72
C HIS A 110 5.10 -1.51 -16.13
N LEU A 111 3.97 -0.95 -16.56
CA LEU A 111 3.48 -1.08 -17.93
C LEU A 111 4.45 -0.46 -18.94
N TRP A 112 4.92 0.77 -18.69
CA TRP A 112 5.92 1.43 -19.53
C TRP A 112 7.23 0.62 -19.62
N ARG A 113 7.72 0.09 -18.48
CA ARG A 113 8.90 -0.80 -18.46
C ARG A 113 8.71 -2.01 -19.35
N HIS A 114 7.56 -2.66 -19.24
CA HIS A 114 7.25 -3.84 -20.03
C HIS A 114 7.17 -3.51 -21.53
N LEU A 115 6.43 -2.46 -21.91
CA LEU A 115 6.24 -2.09 -23.32
C LEU A 115 7.51 -1.53 -23.98
N ARG A 116 8.25 -0.66 -23.28
CA ARG A 116 9.37 0.10 -23.86
C ARG A 116 10.75 -0.51 -23.57
N LEU A 117 11.01 -0.94 -22.34
CA LEU A 117 12.33 -1.47 -21.95
C LEU A 117 12.42 -2.99 -22.14
N ARG A 118 11.27 -3.69 -22.09
CA ARG A 118 11.17 -5.16 -22.18
C ARG A 118 12.22 -5.81 -21.27
N ASP A 119 12.24 -5.36 -20.02
CA ASP A 119 13.25 -5.73 -19.02
C ASP A 119 12.85 -6.98 -18.21
N ASN A 120 11.77 -7.66 -18.60
CA ASN A 120 11.20 -8.84 -17.94
C ASN A 120 10.88 -8.65 -16.44
N ALA A 121 10.79 -7.40 -15.97
CA ALA A 121 10.59 -7.11 -14.55
C ALA A 121 9.31 -7.71 -13.98
N LEU A 122 8.25 -7.77 -14.78
CA LEU A 122 6.97 -8.32 -14.35
C LEU A 122 7.07 -9.83 -14.06
N ARG A 123 8.01 -10.56 -14.66
CA ARG A 123 8.20 -12.00 -14.38
C ARG A 123 8.68 -12.29 -12.96
N ILE A 124 9.29 -11.30 -12.31
CA ILE A 124 9.74 -11.42 -10.90
C ILE A 124 8.53 -11.41 -9.95
N MET A 125 7.47 -10.68 -10.31
CA MET A 125 6.30 -10.44 -9.45
C MET A 125 5.06 -11.24 -9.85
N ALA A 126 4.98 -11.69 -11.10
CA ALA A 126 3.84 -12.44 -11.62
C ALA A 126 4.04 -13.96 -11.48
N PRO A 127 2.96 -14.74 -11.29
CA PRO A 127 3.01 -16.20 -11.30
C PRO A 127 3.48 -16.74 -12.65
N LYS A 128 4.13 -17.92 -12.63
CA LYS A 128 4.77 -18.53 -13.81
C LYS A 128 3.84 -18.73 -15.00
N CYS A 129 2.55 -19.00 -14.77
CA CYS A 129 1.55 -19.15 -15.83
C CYS A 129 1.38 -17.90 -16.70
N LEU A 130 1.68 -16.71 -16.17
CA LEU A 130 1.60 -15.45 -16.89
C LEU A 130 2.88 -15.11 -17.65
N HIS A 131 3.99 -15.83 -17.43
CA HIS A 131 5.30 -15.48 -18.02
C HIS A 131 5.32 -15.57 -19.55
N ARG A 132 4.39 -16.32 -20.18
CA ARG A 132 4.25 -16.35 -21.64
C ARG A 132 3.81 -15.00 -22.24
N PHE A 133 3.18 -14.15 -21.44
CA PHE A 133 2.67 -12.84 -21.85
C PHE A 133 3.59 -11.67 -21.41
N LEU A 134 4.62 -11.94 -20.61
CA LEU A 134 5.44 -10.94 -19.92
C LEU A 134 6.86 -10.90 -20.44
#